data_AF-A0A4P9Y432-F1
#
_entry.id   AF-A0A4P9Y432-F1
#
_cell.length_a   1.000
_cell.length_b   1.000
_cell.length_c   1.000
_cell.angle_alpha   90.00
_cell.angle_beta   90.00
_cell.angle_gamma   90.00
#
_symmetry.space_group_name_H-M   'P 1'
#
loop_
_entity.id
_entity.type
_entity.pdbx_description
1 polymer ?
#
loop_
_entity_poly.entity_id
_entity_poly.type
_entity_poly.pdbx_seq_one_letter_code
_entity_poly.pdbx_strand_id
1 'polypeptide(L)'
;EEQGKGGEEVDRVERSLREREEEVRKKQGRLGWERRKGRGAYEKTEAEQDLMTFLVEMGPSIDIPIHTLLQGLERRGKERYERILGKSGVEDVWESYCMEKTQRQRADVERRLDRVVGSSLGISWDEVKGALEGDRALLQSLPLAPDGSPQALEPLFHRYMSKRRAKAQEALTFMLQESKMLTYWLKEGGLDLSGIHRVLEEDARYHLMGYDPSLRDKLIREYLQGFGEQGQAVLLGKGMKRRGEGEDGIEEQDMDHGEED
;
A
#
# COMPACT_ATOMS: atom_id res chain seq x y z
N GLU A 1 -26.96 -30.98 -64.96
CA GLU A 1 -26.01 -30.62 -63.88
C GLU A 1 -25.87 -29.10 -63.64
N GLU A 2 -26.26 -28.21 -64.56
CA GLU A 2 -26.16 -26.75 -64.34
C GLU A 2 -27.18 -26.15 -63.36
N GLN A 3 -28.35 -26.77 -63.17
CA GLN A 3 -29.38 -26.24 -62.26
C GLN A 3 -29.05 -26.41 -60.76
N GLY A 4 -28.13 -27.31 -60.40
CA GLY A 4 -27.69 -27.50 -59.01
C GLY A 4 -26.68 -26.44 -58.54
N LYS A 5 -25.82 -25.95 -59.44
CA LYS A 5 -24.75 -24.99 -59.10
C LYS A 5 -25.25 -23.58 -58.78
N GLY A 6 -26.33 -23.14 -59.44
CA GLY A 6 -26.92 -21.82 -59.18
C GLY A 6 -27.63 -21.72 -57.82
N GLY A 7 -28.19 -22.82 -57.32
CA GLY A 7 -28.78 -22.88 -55.97
C GLY A 7 -27.72 -22.88 -54.87
N GLU A 8 -26.63 -23.64 -55.07
CA GLU A 8 -25.51 -23.70 -54.10
C GLU A 8 -24.80 -22.36 -53.92
N GLU A 9 -24.66 -21.56 -54.99
CA GLU A 9 -24.04 -20.24 -54.91
C GLU A 9 -24.95 -19.22 -54.19
N VAL A 10 -26.26 -19.28 -54.42
CA VAL A 10 -27.26 -18.46 -53.71
C VAL A 10 -27.31 -18.82 -52.22
N ASP A 11 -27.36 -20.11 -51.88
CA ASP A 11 -27.36 -20.59 -50.49
C ASP A 11 -26.06 -20.19 -49.75
N ARG A 12 -24.92 -20.20 -50.44
CA ARG A 12 -23.64 -19.76 -49.87
C ARG A 12 -23.61 -18.26 -49.62
N VAL A 13 -24.17 -17.47 -50.54
CA VAL A 13 -24.28 -16.01 -50.39
C VAL A 13 -25.25 -15.66 -49.27
N GLU A 14 -26.39 -16.34 -49.17
CA GLU A 14 -27.38 -16.15 -48.10
C GLU A 14 -26.80 -16.54 -46.73
N ARG A 15 -26.07 -17.66 -46.64
CA ARG A 15 -25.37 -18.05 -45.41
C ARG A 15 -24.31 -17.02 -44.99
N SER A 16 -23.53 -16.52 -45.95
CA SER A 16 -22.52 -15.47 -45.70
C SER A 16 -23.15 -14.15 -45.25
N LEU A 17 -24.29 -13.76 -45.85
CA LEU A 17 -25.07 -12.60 -45.42
C LEU A 17 -25.60 -12.78 -44.00
N ARG A 18 -26.18 -13.94 -43.70
CA ARG A 18 -26.72 -14.27 -42.38
C ARG A 18 -25.63 -14.30 -41.30
N GLU A 19 -24.46 -14.87 -41.59
CA GLU A 19 -23.30 -14.87 -40.70
C GLU A 19 -22.79 -13.44 -40.44
N ARG A 20 -22.73 -12.60 -41.48
CA ARG A 20 -22.36 -11.18 -41.34
C ARG A 20 -23.38 -10.39 -40.53
N GLU A 21 -24.67 -10.62 -40.74
CA GLU A 21 -25.74 -9.99 -39.96
C GLU A 21 -25.68 -10.42 -38.49
N GLU A 22 -25.42 -11.70 -38.24
CA GLU A 22 -25.24 -12.21 -36.88
C GLU A 22 -23.99 -11.60 -36.21
N GLU A 23 -22.88 -11.47 -36.93
CA GLU A 23 -21.69 -10.76 -36.45
C GLU A 23 -21.95 -9.29 -36.14
N VAL A 24 -22.66 -8.58 -37.03
CA VAL A 24 -23.03 -7.17 -36.82
C VAL A 24 -23.92 -7.04 -35.59
N ARG A 25 -24.90 -7.92 -35.42
CA ARG A 25 -25.78 -7.95 -34.24
C ARG A 25 -24.98 -8.24 -32.96
N LYS A 26 -24.04 -9.20 -32.99
CA LYS A 26 -23.13 -9.48 -31.86
C LYS A 26 -22.25 -8.27 -31.53
N LYS A 27 -21.65 -7.62 -32.54
CA LYS A 27 -20.83 -6.41 -32.39
C LYS A 27 -21.65 -5.24 -31.82
N GLN A 28 -22.85 -4.99 -32.33
CA GLN A 28 -23.75 -3.96 -31.80
C GLN A 28 -24.17 -4.25 -30.35
N GLY A 29 -24.48 -5.52 -30.04
CA GLY A 29 -24.79 -5.96 -28.69
C GLY A 29 -23.64 -5.70 -27.71
N ARG A 30 -22.42 -6.08 -28.10
CA ARG A 30 -21.19 -5.82 -27.34
C ARG A 30 -20.95 -4.33 -27.14
N LEU A 31 -20.97 -3.53 -28.20
CA LEU A 31 -20.79 -2.07 -28.10
C LEU A 31 -21.89 -1.40 -27.27
N GLY A 32 -23.11 -1.92 -27.30
CA GLY A 32 -24.22 -1.45 -26.46
C GLY A 32 -24.02 -1.80 -24.98
N TRP A 33 -23.48 -2.99 -24.70
CA TRP A 33 -23.12 -3.39 -23.33
C TRP A 33 -21.93 -2.58 -22.80
N GLU A 34 -20.86 -2.43 -23.58
CA GLU A 34 -19.68 -1.63 -23.22
C GLU A 34 -20.07 -0.17 -22.94
N ARG A 35 -20.93 0.44 -23.77
CA ARG A 35 -21.46 1.79 -23.51
C ARG A 35 -22.29 1.88 -22.24
N ARG A 36 -23.14 0.89 -21.93
CA ARG A 36 -23.92 0.87 -20.68
C ARG A 36 -23.01 0.71 -19.47
N LYS A 37 -22.05 -0.21 -19.53
CA LYS A 37 -21.04 -0.41 -18.48
C LYS A 37 -20.21 0.85 -18.26
N GLY A 38 -19.76 1.50 -19.34
CA GLY A 38 -18.99 2.74 -19.29
C GLY A 38 -19.79 3.90 -18.68
N ARG A 39 -21.07 4.05 -19.06
CA ARG A 39 -21.95 5.07 -18.45
C ARG A 39 -22.17 4.82 -16.97
N GLY A 40 -22.47 3.59 -16.56
CA GLY A 40 -22.64 3.26 -15.14
C GLY A 40 -21.36 3.49 -14.32
N ALA A 41 -20.19 3.16 -14.88
CA ALA A 41 -18.91 3.45 -14.23
C ALA A 41 -18.67 4.96 -14.09
N TYR A 42 -18.95 5.74 -15.15
CA TYR A 42 -18.82 7.19 -15.12
C TYR A 42 -19.76 7.83 -14.08
N GLU A 43 -21.03 7.43 -14.07
CA GLU A 43 -22.03 7.90 -13.08
C GLU A 43 -21.59 7.57 -11.65
N LYS A 44 -21.01 6.39 -11.43
CA LYS A 44 -20.44 6.01 -10.14
C LYS A 44 -19.28 6.92 -9.75
N THR A 45 -18.31 7.12 -10.63
CA THR A 45 -17.16 8.00 -10.35
C THR A 45 -17.56 9.45 -10.13
N GLU A 46 -18.56 9.94 -10.86
CA GLU A 46 -19.09 11.29 -10.70
C GLU A 46 -19.78 11.44 -9.34
N ALA A 47 -20.58 10.45 -8.92
CA ALA A 47 -21.21 10.45 -7.60
C ALA A 47 -20.18 10.36 -6.46
N GLU A 48 -19.11 9.58 -6.62
CA GLU A 48 -18.01 9.51 -5.65
C GLU A 48 -17.27 10.86 -5.54
N GLN A 49 -16.93 11.49 -6.67
CA GLN A 49 -16.25 12.80 -6.68
C GLN A 49 -17.11 13.92 -6.10
N ASP A 50 -18.40 13.94 -6.41
CA ASP A 50 -19.37 14.88 -5.85
C ASP A 50 -19.51 14.69 -4.34
N LEU A 51 -19.57 13.44 -3.87
CA LEU A 51 -19.58 13.11 -2.43
C LEU A 51 -18.28 13.52 -1.74
N MET A 52 -17.12 13.29 -2.36
CA MET A 52 -15.82 13.76 -1.84
C MET A 52 -15.76 15.28 -1.76
N THR A 53 -16.27 15.98 -2.77
CA THR A 53 -16.34 17.46 -2.78
C THR A 53 -17.21 17.94 -1.63
N PHE A 54 -18.37 17.30 -1.42
CA PHE A 54 -19.24 17.61 -0.29
C PHE A 54 -18.57 17.37 1.06
N LEU A 55 -17.83 16.28 1.21
CA LEU A 55 -17.05 15.99 2.42
C LEU A 55 -15.95 17.02 2.69
N VAL A 56 -15.38 17.63 1.65
CA VAL A 56 -14.43 18.75 1.77
C VAL A 56 -15.14 20.03 2.19
N GLU A 57 -16.30 20.33 1.61
CA GLU A 57 -17.14 21.50 1.96
C GLU A 57 -17.65 21.45 3.40
N MET A 58 -18.02 20.26 3.88
CA MET A 58 -18.52 20.04 5.25
C MET A 58 -17.49 20.42 6.33
N GLY A 59 -16.20 20.44 5.99
CA GLY A 59 -15.21 21.14 6.78
C GLY A 59 -13.86 20.45 6.91
N PRO A 60 -12.90 21.16 7.53
CA PRO A 60 -11.53 20.68 7.67
C PRO A 60 -11.39 19.58 8.74
N SER A 61 -12.37 19.38 9.62
CA SER A 61 -12.28 18.37 10.68
C SER A 61 -12.35 16.93 10.12
N ILE A 62 -11.57 16.02 10.69
CA ILE A 62 -11.68 14.57 10.42
C ILE A 62 -12.89 13.98 11.17
N ASP A 63 -13.39 14.66 12.21
CA ASP A 63 -14.59 14.31 12.96
C ASP A 63 -15.85 14.73 12.22
N ILE A 64 -16.07 14.25 11.01
CA ILE A 64 -17.42 14.30 10.44
C ILE A 64 -18.02 12.93 10.74
N PRO A 65 -18.86 12.79 11.77
CA PRO A 65 -19.58 11.55 11.98
C PRO A 65 -20.41 11.20 10.75
N ILE A 66 -20.53 9.91 10.47
CA ILE A 66 -21.32 9.45 9.33
C ILE A 66 -22.78 9.92 9.39
N HIS A 67 -23.37 10.01 10.58
CA HIS A 67 -24.74 10.55 10.74
C HIS A 67 -24.84 12.01 10.29
N THR A 68 -23.80 12.82 10.52
CA THR A 68 -23.75 14.23 10.10
C THR A 68 -23.64 14.33 8.58
N LEU A 69 -22.84 13.45 7.95
CA LEU A 69 -22.78 13.32 6.50
C LEU A 69 -24.16 12.96 5.93
N LEU A 70 -24.80 11.92 6.48
CA LEU A 70 -26.09 11.43 6.00
C LEU A 70 -27.18 12.52 6.11
N GLN A 71 -27.23 13.27 7.20
CA GLN A 71 -28.15 14.41 7.35
C GLN A 71 -27.86 15.52 6.34
N GLY A 72 -26.58 15.76 6.04
CA GLY A 72 -26.17 16.69 4.98
C GLY A 72 -26.64 16.25 3.59
N LEU A 73 -26.55 14.95 3.31
CA LEU A 73 -26.97 14.36 2.04
C LEU A 73 -28.48 14.36 1.83
N GLU A 74 -29.31 14.37 2.88
CA GLU A 74 -30.76 14.52 2.73
C GLU A 74 -31.13 15.77 1.91
N ARG A 75 -30.41 16.88 2.12
CA ARG A 75 -30.62 18.13 1.37
C ARG A 75 -30.09 18.09 -0.06
N ARG A 76 -29.14 17.18 -0.37
CA ARG A 76 -28.53 16.98 -1.70
C ARG A 76 -29.14 15.80 -2.48
N GLY A 77 -30.17 15.16 -1.93
CA GLY A 77 -30.82 14.00 -2.55
C GLY A 77 -30.07 12.70 -2.27
N LYS A 78 -29.98 12.30 -1.00
CA LYS A 78 -29.38 11.03 -0.52
C LYS A 78 -29.74 9.82 -1.38
N GLU A 79 -31.00 9.71 -1.80
CA GLU A 79 -31.51 8.63 -2.66
C GLU A 79 -30.72 8.48 -3.97
N ARG A 80 -30.21 9.59 -4.53
CA ARG A 80 -29.36 9.55 -5.74
C ARG A 80 -28.08 8.76 -5.48
N TYR A 81 -27.40 9.02 -4.36
CA TYR A 81 -26.14 8.36 -4.03
C TYR A 81 -26.39 6.89 -3.66
N GLU A 82 -27.43 6.58 -2.88
CA GLU A 82 -27.78 5.19 -2.54
C GLU A 82 -28.13 4.36 -3.78
N ARG A 83 -28.79 4.97 -4.77
CA ARG A 83 -29.12 4.31 -6.04
C ARG A 83 -27.88 4.05 -6.91
N ILE A 84 -26.94 5.00 -6.98
CA ILE A 84 -25.77 4.92 -7.87
C ILE A 84 -24.62 4.12 -7.23
N LEU A 85 -24.33 4.38 -5.95
CA LEU A 85 -23.22 3.78 -5.21
C LEU A 85 -23.62 2.47 -4.50
N GLY A 86 -24.92 2.26 -4.25
CA GLY A 86 -25.44 1.13 -3.49
C GLY A 86 -25.61 1.46 -1.99
N LYS A 87 -26.05 0.45 -1.22
CA LYS A 87 -26.42 0.62 0.20
C LYS A 87 -25.25 1.01 1.12
N SER A 88 -24.05 0.47 0.88
CA SER A 88 -22.83 0.80 1.65
C SER A 88 -21.96 1.86 0.98
N GLY A 89 -22.20 2.17 -0.30
CA GLY A 89 -21.23 2.94 -1.10
C GLY A 89 -20.97 4.36 -0.59
N VAL A 90 -21.95 4.97 0.10
CA VAL A 90 -21.75 6.25 0.78
C VAL A 90 -20.82 6.11 1.99
N GLU A 91 -20.98 5.04 2.77
CA GLU A 91 -20.12 4.74 3.92
C GLU A 91 -18.71 4.41 3.47
N ASP A 92 -18.57 3.60 2.42
CA ASP A 92 -17.28 3.22 1.83
C ASP A 92 -16.46 4.45 1.36
N VAL A 93 -17.14 5.42 0.73
CA VAL A 93 -16.51 6.68 0.30
C VAL A 93 -16.14 7.55 1.50
N TRP A 94 -17.00 7.61 2.53
CA TRP A 94 -16.72 8.35 3.75
C TRP A 94 -15.52 7.77 4.52
N GLU A 95 -15.47 6.44 4.71
CA GLU A 95 -14.35 5.76 5.37
C GLU A 95 -13.05 6.00 4.60
N SER A 96 -13.09 5.83 3.28
CA SER A 96 -11.94 6.10 2.41
C SER A 96 -11.43 7.54 2.55
N TYR A 97 -12.33 8.51 2.56
CA TYR A 97 -12.00 9.92 2.78
C TYR A 97 -11.38 10.16 4.16
N CYS A 98 -11.98 9.62 5.23
CA CYS A 98 -11.47 9.74 6.59
C CYS A 98 -10.08 9.11 6.74
N MET A 99 -9.86 7.94 6.14
CA MET A 99 -8.56 7.27 6.10
C MET A 99 -7.52 8.10 5.37
N GLU A 100 -7.83 8.58 4.16
CA GLU A 100 -6.91 9.40 3.37
C GLU A 100 -6.55 10.69 4.10
N LYS A 101 -7.54 11.38 4.68
CA LYS A 101 -7.33 12.62 5.44
C LYS A 101 -6.45 12.38 6.66
N THR A 102 -6.69 11.29 7.39
CA THR A 102 -5.86 10.87 8.54
C THR A 102 -4.42 10.57 8.11
N GLN A 103 -4.23 9.88 6.97
CA GLN A 103 -2.90 9.61 6.43
C GLN A 103 -2.17 10.90 6.02
N ARG A 104 -2.86 11.83 5.36
CA ARG A 104 -2.30 13.13 4.96
C ARG A 104 -1.88 13.96 6.19
N GLN A 105 -2.69 13.99 7.24
CA GLN A 105 -2.33 14.66 8.48
C GLN A 105 -1.15 14.00 9.18
N ARG A 106 -1.12 12.67 9.29
CA ARG A 106 0.04 11.94 9.80
C ARG A 106 1.31 12.27 9.02
N ALA A 107 1.23 12.33 7.69
CA ALA A 107 2.35 12.72 6.85
C ALA A 107 2.76 14.19 7.05
N ASP A 108 1.83 15.11 7.32
CA ASP A 108 2.16 16.50 7.68
C ASP A 108 2.88 16.60 9.03
N VAL A 109 2.39 15.87 10.03
CA VAL A 109 3.05 15.74 11.34
C VAL A 109 4.45 15.17 11.17
N GLU A 110 4.62 14.06 10.44
CA GLU A 110 5.93 13.46 10.17
C GLU A 110 6.87 14.47 9.47
N ARG A 111 6.38 15.22 8.47
CA ARG A 111 7.17 16.28 7.80
C ARG A 111 7.58 17.42 8.72
N ARG A 112 6.76 17.78 9.71
CA ARG A 112 7.10 18.80 10.72
C ARG A 112 8.10 18.26 11.73
N LEU A 113 7.91 17.01 12.18
CA LEU A 113 8.87 16.31 13.02
C LEU A 113 10.24 16.21 12.34
N ASP A 114 10.30 15.92 11.03
CA ASP A 114 11.55 15.91 10.27
C ASP A 114 12.32 17.24 10.37
N ARG A 115 11.61 18.38 10.35
CA ARG A 115 12.23 19.71 10.46
C ARG A 115 12.81 19.98 11.84
N VAL A 116 12.15 19.51 12.89
CA VAL A 116 12.57 19.74 14.29
C VAL A 116 13.66 18.76 14.70
N VAL A 117 13.50 17.49 14.34
CA VAL A 117 14.42 16.41 14.72
C VAL A 117 15.69 16.39 13.84
N GLY A 118 15.57 16.81 12.58
CA GLY A 118 16.68 16.75 11.62
C GLY A 118 17.18 15.31 11.42
N SER A 119 18.51 15.14 11.39
CA SER A 119 19.16 13.82 11.22
C SER A 119 19.27 13.01 12.53
N SER A 120 18.95 13.60 13.69
CA SER A 120 19.14 12.95 14.98
C SER A 120 18.18 11.78 15.20
N LEU A 121 18.69 10.62 15.62
CA LEU A 121 17.89 9.47 16.06
C LEU A 121 17.83 9.31 17.59
N GLY A 122 18.71 10.01 18.30
CA GLY A 122 18.84 9.99 19.75
C GLY A 122 18.04 11.08 20.48
N ILE A 123 17.37 11.97 19.75
CA ILE A 123 16.60 13.07 20.35
C ILE A 123 15.45 12.55 21.23
N SER A 124 15.23 13.21 22.35
CA SER A 124 14.18 12.91 23.32
C SER A 124 12.94 13.78 23.11
N TRP A 125 11.79 13.36 23.66
CA TRP A 125 10.56 14.14 23.62
C TRP A 125 10.73 15.50 24.31
N ASP A 126 11.40 15.53 25.46
CA ASP A 126 11.61 16.76 26.25
C ASP A 126 12.38 17.84 25.49
N GLU A 127 13.28 17.46 24.58
CA GLU A 127 14.05 18.40 23.75
C GLU A 127 13.22 19.02 22.63
N VAL A 128 12.20 18.31 22.12
CA VAL A 128 11.40 18.76 20.97
C VAL A 128 10.03 19.30 21.35
N LYS A 129 9.49 18.93 22.52
CA LYS A 129 8.11 19.26 22.91
C LYS A 129 7.82 20.75 22.84
N GLY A 130 8.74 21.60 23.32
CA GLY A 130 8.53 23.05 23.33
C GLY A 130 8.43 23.65 21.92
N ALA A 131 9.19 23.13 20.96
CA ALA A 131 9.13 23.56 19.57
C ALA A 131 7.83 23.09 18.88
N LEU A 132 7.35 21.90 19.22
CA LEU A 132 6.16 21.30 18.62
C LEU A 132 4.86 21.87 19.22
N GLU A 133 4.81 22.08 20.53
CA GLU A 133 3.67 22.70 21.21
C GLU A 133 3.49 24.18 20.84
N GLY A 134 4.58 24.86 20.44
CA GLY A 134 4.53 26.22 19.90
C GLY A 134 3.94 26.33 18.49
N ASP A 135 3.82 25.22 17.74
CA ASP A 135 3.29 25.20 16.38
C ASP A 135 1.76 25.06 16.40
N ARG A 136 1.06 26.20 16.43
CA ARG A 136 -0.41 26.25 16.39
C ARG A 136 -1.01 25.52 15.18
N ALA A 137 -0.33 25.55 14.02
CA ALA A 137 -0.83 24.88 12.83
C ALA A 137 -0.72 23.36 12.95
N LEU A 138 0.38 22.86 13.54
CA LEU A 138 0.53 21.45 13.87
C LEU A 138 -0.59 20.98 14.80
N LEU A 139 -0.83 21.70 15.89
CA LEU A 139 -1.86 21.37 16.89
C LEU A 139 -3.28 21.32 16.28
N GLN A 140 -3.58 22.20 15.32
CA GLN A 140 -4.86 22.20 14.59
C GLN A 140 -4.99 21.08 13.56
N SER A 141 -3.87 20.49 13.14
CA SER A 141 -3.79 19.43 12.12
C SER A 141 -3.56 18.03 12.69
N LEU A 142 -3.63 17.87 14.01
CA LEU A 142 -3.36 16.58 14.65
C LEU A 142 -4.37 15.52 14.21
N PRO A 143 -3.89 14.32 13.85
CA PRO A 143 -4.77 13.20 13.52
C PRO A 143 -5.55 12.79 14.75
N LEU A 144 -6.75 12.27 14.54
CA LEU A 144 -7.59 11.78 15.61
C LEU A 144 -7.17 10.38 16.06
N ALA A 145 -7.39 10.11 17.33
CA ALA A 145 -7.34 8.80 17.95
C ALA A 145 -8.63 8.02 17.63
N PRO A 146 -8.65 6.69 17.85
CA PRO A 146 -9.83 5.87 17.57
C PRO A 146 -11.11 6.30 18.31
N ASP A 147 -10.97 7.06 19.39
CA ASP A 147 -12.05 7.61 20.21
C ASP A 147 -12.54 9.00 19.73
N GLY A 148 -12.00 9.52 18.63
CA GLY A 148 -12.35 10.85 18.10
C GLY A 148 -11.68 12.01 18.83
N SER A 149 -10.71 11.75 19.73
CA SER A 149 -9.91 12.81 20.35
C SER A 149 -8.67 13.13 19.50
N PRO A 150 -8.15 14.37 19.49
CA PRO A 150 -6.86 14.66 18.86
C PRO A 150 -5.75 13.82 19.49
N GLN A 151 -4.96 13.12 18.67
CA GLN A 151 -3.82 12.35 19.18
C GLN A 151 -2.83 13.29 19.86
N ALA A 152 -2.36 12.89 21.05
CA ALA A 152 -1.26 13.56 21.70
C ALA A 152 0.01 13.49 20.83
N LEU A 153 0.78 14.57 20.83
CA LEU A 153 2.03 14.68 20.06
C LEU A 153 3.09 13.66 20.51
N GLU A 154 3.15 13.35 21.80
CA GLU A 154 4.17 12.46 22.36
C GLU A 154 4.09 11.02 21.80
N PRO A 155 2.93 10.32 21.81
CA PRO A 155 2.79 9.04 21.12
C PRO A 155 3.14 9.08 19.63
N LEU A 156 2.75 10.16 18.94
CA LEU A 156 3.08 10.36 17.52
C LEU A 156 4.59 10.49 17.31
N PHE A 157 5.27 11.25 18.17
CA PHE A 157 6.73 11.39 18.18
C PHE A 157 7.41 10.05 18.42
N HIS A 158 7.00 9.29 19.44
CA HIS A 158 7.60 7.98 19.73
C HIS A 158 7.41 6.99 18.58
N ARG A 159 6.22 6.95 17.96
CA ARG A 159 5.98 6.11 16.78
C ARG A 159 6.86 6.50 15.61
N TYR A 160 6.99 7.81 15.36
CA TYR A 160 7.84 8.36 14.32
C TYR A 160 9.33 8.01 14.55
N MET A 161 9.84 8.23 15.77
CA MET A 161 11.23 7.90 16.12
C MET A 161 11.49 6.40 16.03
N SER A 162 10.55 5.56 16.46
CA SER A 162 10.64 4.11 16.33
C SER A 162 10.77 3.68 14.87
N LYS A 163 9.92 4.22 13.98
CA LYS A 163 9.98 3.97 12.52
C LYS A 163 11.30 4.43 11.91
N ARG A 164 11.85 5.58 12.33
CA ARG A 164 13.16 6.07 11.85
C ARG A 164 14.31 5.19 12.33
N ARG A 165 14.29 4.77 13.60
CA ARG A 165 15.29 3.86 14.16
C ARG A 165 15.25 2.50 13.47
N ALA A 166 14.07 1.93 13.22
CA ALA A 166 13.91 0.69 12.48
C ALA A 166 14.51 0.80 11.07
N LYS A 167 14.22 1.88 10.33
CA LYS A 167 14.81 2.13 9.00
C LYS A 167 16.34 2.26 9.05
N ALA A 168 16.90 2.87 10.09
CA ALA A 168 18.34 2.99 10.25
C ALA A 168 19.01 1.63 10.52
N GLN A 169 18.35 0.78 11.32
CA GLN A 169 18.80 -0.60 11.57
C GLN A 169 18.76 -1.43 10.29
N GLU A 170 17.66 -1.35 9.51
CA GLU A 170 17.56 -2.00 8.20
C GLU A 170 18.64 -1.53 7.24
N ALA A 171 18.91 -0.22 7.19
CA ALA A 171 19.94 0.37 6.35
C ALA A 171 21.35 -0.12 6.73
N LEU A 172 21.65 -0.25 8.02
CA LEU A 172 22.89 -0.84 8.53
C LEU A 172 23.01 -2.31 8.10
N THR A 173 21.96 -3.11 8.29
CA THR A 173 21.96 -4.54 7.89
C THR A 173 22.16 -4.69 6.38
N PHE A 174 21.50 -3.87 5.57
CA PHE A 174 21.66 -3.88 4.13
C PHE A 174 23.07 -3.49 3.70
N MET A 175 23.67 -2.46 4.33
CA MET A 175 25.07 -2.08 4.10
C MET A 175 26.04 -3.23 4.38
N LEU A 176 25.83 -3.97 5.47
CA LEU A 176 26.66 -5.14 5.82
C LEU A 176 26.59 -6.21 4.72
N GLN A 177 25.40 -6.46 4.16
CA GLN A 177 25.19 -7.39 3.06
C GLN A 177 25.80 -6.91 1.73
N GLU A 178 25.76 -5.60 1.45
CA GLU A 178 26.31 -5.02 0.22
C GLU A 178 27.85 -4.97 0.21
N SER A 179 28.48 -4.93 1.38
CA SER A 179 29.92 -4.75 1.49
C SER A 179 30.69 -6.01 1.05
N LYS A 180 31.08 -6.00 -0.23
CA LYS A 180 31.91 -7.05 -0.84
C LYS A 180 33.26 -7.21 -0.15
N MET A 181 33.83 -6.11 0.35
CA MET A 181 35.07 -6.13 1.11
C MET A 181 34.87 -6.88 2.43
N LEU A 182 33.82 -6.58 3.19
CA LEU A 182 33.49 -7.34 4.40
C LEU A 182 33.28 -8.83 4.08
N THR A 183 32.52 -9.14 3.03
CA THR A 183 32.30 -10.53 2.60
C THR A 183 33.61 -11.26 2.28
N TYR A 184 34.56 -10.60 1.62
CA TYR A 184 35.86 -11.17 1.31
C TYR A 184 36.68 -11.45 2.58
N TRP A 185 36.85 -10.44 3.45
CA TRP A 185 37.66 -10.57 4.67
C TRP A 185 37.07 -11.55 5.68
N LEU A 186 35.75 -11.68 5.73
CA LEU A 186 35.07 -12.65 6.58
C LEU A 186 35.33 -14.10 6.12
N LYS A 187 35.49 -14.34 4.81
CA LYS A 187 35.86 -15.67 4.29
C LYS A 187 37.31 -16.04 4.59
N GLU A 188 38.20 -15.06 4.51
CA GLU A 188 39.63 -15.25 4.81
C GLU A 188 39.90 -15.32 6.33
N GLY A 189 38.88 -15.15 7.17
CA GLY A 189 39.01 -15.17 8.63
C GLY A 189 39.84 -14.01 9.19
N GLY A 190 39.96 -12.92 8.42
CA GLY A 190 40.97 -11.88 8.66
C GLY A 190 40.45 -10.61 9.36
N LEU A 191 39.16 -10.51 9.67
CA LEU A 191 38.59 -9.31 10.28
C LEU A 191 38.01 -9.60 11.68
N ASP A 192 38.54 -8.88 12.67
CA ASP A 192 37.92 -8.76 13.99
C ASP A 192 36.87 -7.64 13.98
N LEU A 193 36.13 -7.51 15.08
CA LEU A 193 35.07 -6.49 15.20
C LEU A 193 35.64 -5.06 14.99
N SER A 194 36.85 -4.79 15.46
CA SER A 194 37.50 -3.47 15.29
C SER A 194 37.81 -3.17 13.82
N GLY A 195 38.32 -4.14 13.07
CA GLY A 195 38.55 -4.02 11.63
C GLY A 195 37.26 -3.78 10.85
N ILE A 196 36.14 -4.40 11.26
CA ILE A 196 34.82 -4.17 10.66
C ILE A 196 34.38 -2.72 10.86
N HIS A 197 34.49 -2.20 12.09
CA HIS A 197 34.14 -0.81 12.38
C HIS A 197 34.92 0.17 11.50
N ARG A 198 36.22 -0.07 11.28
CA ARG A 198 37.06 0.76 10.42
C ARG A 198 36.65 0.74 8.96
N VAL A 199 36.23 -0.42 8.44
CA VAL A 199 35.75 -0.56 7.05
C VAL A 199 34.41 0.18 6.85
N LEU A 200 33.58 0.23 7.89
CA LEU A 200 32.26 0.84 7.84
C LEU A 200 32.25 2.34 8.19
N GLU A 201 33.36 2.87 8.68
CA GLU A 201 33.46 4.23 9.23
C GLU A 201 33.12 5.32 8.21
N GLU A 202 33.44 5.11 6.93
CA GLU A 202 33.16 6.09 5.86
C GLU A 202 31.68 6.11 5.40
N ASP A 203 30.85 5.14 5.83
CA ASP A 203 29.45 5.07 5.38
C ASP A 203 28.53 5.87 6.31
N ALA A 204 27.74 6.78 5.72
CA ALA A 204 26.78 7.61 6.46
C ALA A 204 25.75 6.80 7.27
N ARG A 205 25.38 5.59 6.81
CA ARG A 205 24.43 4.70 7.51
C ARG A 205 25.01 4.16 8.81
N TYR A 206 26.33 3.96 8.85
CA TYR A 206 27.05 3.55 10.06
C TYR A 206 27.07 4.66 11.12
N HIS A 207 27.28 5.92 10.69
CA HIS A 207 27.22 7.08 11.57
C HIS A 207 25.81 7.37 12.08
N LEU A 208 24.78 7.10 11.28
CA LEU A 208 23.38 7.29 11.68
C LEU A 208 23.01 6.44 12.91
N MET A 209 23.62 5.26 13.06
CA MET A 209 23.46 4.38 14.22
C MET A 209 24.31 4.80 15.43
N GLY A 210 25.03 5.93 15.36
CA GLY A 210 25.85 6.46 16.45
C GLY A 210 25.07 6.86 17.71
N TYR A 211 23.73 6.97 17.62
CA TYR A 211 22.88 7.25 18.79
C TYR A 211 22.83 6.09 19.80
N ASP A 212 23.07 4.85 19.34
CA ASP A 212 23.12 3.65 20.18
C ASP A 212 24.25 2.71 19.68
N PRO A 213 25.50 2.97 20.13
CA PRO A 213 26.65 2.14 19.75
C PRO A 213 26.49 0.68 20.17
N SER A 214 25.85 0.42 21.30
CA SER A 214 25.62 -0.95 21.81
C SER A 214 24.71 -1.74 20.87
N LEU A 215 23.63 -1.12 20.38
CA LEU A 215 22.74 -1.73 19.40
C LEU A 215 23.43 -1.92 18.05
N ARG A 216 24.24 -0.95 17.62
CA ARG A 216 25.03 -1.06 16.39
C ARG A 216 25.97 -2.27 16.46
N ASP A 217 26.71 -2.42 17.55
CA ASP A 217 27.64 -3.54 17.75
C ASP A 217 26.89 -4.87 17.81
N LYS A 218 25.71 -4.89 18.44
CA LYS A 218 24.84 -6.07 18.49
C LYS A 218 24.41 -6.49 17.08
N LEU A 219 23.93 -5.58 16.25
CA LEU A 219 23.51 -5.88 14.86
C LEU A 219 24.67 -6.38 14.00
N ILE A 220 25.86 -5.79 14.15
CA ILE A 220 27.06 -6.26 13.46
C ILE A 220 27.40 -7.69 13.92
N ARG A 221 27.38 -7.96 15.22
CA ARG A 221 27.64 -9.31 15.75
C ARG A 221 26.61 -10.34 15.28
N GLU A 222 25.33 -9.98 15.25
CA GLU A 222 24.26 -10.84 14.72
C GLU A 222 24.49 -11.18 13.25
N TYR A 223 24.90 -10.19 12.44
CA TYR A 223 25.27 -10.41 11.05
C TYR A 223 26.47 -11.37 10.92
N LEU A 224 27.49 -11.23 11.77
CA LEU A 224 28.68 -12.11 11.76
C LEU A 224 28.36 -13.54 12.16
N GLN A 225 27.53 -13.73 13.19
CA GLN A 225 27.05 -15.05 13.60
C GLN A 225 26.26 -15.70 12.46
N GLY A 226 25.34 -14.95 11.84
CA GLY A 226 24.58 -15.41 10.68
C GLY A 226 25.45 -15.72 9.46
N PHE A 227 26.55 -14.99 9.25
CA PHE A 227 27.52 -15.28 8.19
C PHE A 227 28.24 -16.62 8.41
N GLY A 228 28.58 -16.95 9.66
CA GLY A 228 29.16 -18.25 10.03
C GLY A 228 28.20 -19.42 9.81
N GLU A 229 26.91 -19.23 10.08
CA GLU A 229 25.86 -20.24 9.89
C GLU A 229 25.40 -20.37 8.42
N GLN A 230 25.37 -19.27 7.66
CA GLN A 230 24.94 -19.20 6.26
C GLN A 230 26.09 -19.22 5.24
N GLY A 231 27.33 -19.45 5.69
CA GLY A 231 28.57 -19.36 4.90
C GLY A 231 28.66 -20.22 3.62
N GLN A 232 27.59 -20.94 3.24
CA GLN A 232 27.50 -21.67 1.97
C GLN A 232 26.16 -21.50 1.20
N ALA A 233 25.11 -20.90 1.76
CA ALA A 233 23.77 -20.96 1.14
C ALA A 233 23.43 -19.80 0.19
N VAL A 234 24.04 -18.61 0.36
CA VAL A 234 23.62 -17.39 -0.38
C VAL A 234 24.36 -17.21 -1.71
N LEU A 235 25.45 -17.94 -1.95
CA LEU A 235 26.26 -17.78 -3.17
C LEU A 235 26.00 -18.80 -4.28
N LEU A 236 25.09 -19.77 -4.08
CA LEU A 236 24.59 -20.65 -5.14
C LEU A 236 23.09 -20.39 -5.38
N GLY A 237 22.78 -19.20 -5.88
CA GLY A 237 21.66 -18.97 -6.81
C GLY A 237 20.30 -19.57 -6.45
N LYS A 238 19.76 -19.31 -5.26
CA LYS A 238 18.31 -19.41 -5.03
C LYS A 238 17.82 -18.17 -4.31
N GLY A 239 17.00 -17.40 -5.03
CA GLY A 239 16.35 -16.21 -4.51
C GLY A 239 15.68 -16.48 -3.17
N MET A 240 15.85 -15.55 -2.24
CA MET A 240 15.01 -15.41 -1.06
C MET A 240 13.56 -15.33 -1.53
N LYS A 241 12.89 -16.49 -1.58
CA LYS A 241 11.44 -16.57 -1.68
C LYS A 241 10.94 -15.98 -0.36
N ARG A 242 10.39 -14.77 -0.44
CA ARG A 242 9.78 -14.07 0.68
C ARG A 242 8.80 -15.04 1.34
N ARG A 243 9.00 -15.35 2.62
CA ARG A 243 7.95 -15.98 3.43
C ARG A 243 6.86 -14.94 3.61
N GLY A 244 5.80 -15.11 2.87
CA GLY A 244 4.55 -14.38 2.98
C GLY A 244 3.53 -15.06 2.10
N GLU A 245 2.51 -15.61 2.76
CA GLU A 245 1.16 -15.90 2.25
C GLU A 245 0.89 -17.29 1.65
N GLY A 246 -0.08 -17.97 2.29
CA GLY A 246 -1.08 -18.80 1.61
C GLY A 246 -0.88 -20.31 1.66
N GLU A 247 -1.27 -20.96 2.76
CA GLU A 247 -1.78 -22.33 2.70
C GLU A 247 -3.28 -22.28 3.04
N ASP A 248 -4.08 -21.90 2.05
CA ASP A 248 -5.46 -22.36 1.95
C ASP A 248 -5.40 -23.80 1.47
N GLY A 249 -5.69 -24.74 2.38
CA GLY A 249 -5.94 -26.13 2.04
C GLY A 249 -7.24 -26.24 1.27
N ILE A 250 -7.17 -26.50 -0.02
CA ILE A 250 -8.25 -27.09 -0.79
C ILE A 250 -7.75 -28.48 -1.21
N GLU A 251 -8.20 -29.49 -0.49
CA GLU A 251 -8.11 -30.88 -0.92
C GLU A 251 -8.99 -31.05 -2.16
N GLU A 252 -8.36 -31.29 -3.31
CA GLU A 252 -9.00 -31.93 -4.46
C GLU A 252 -9.35 -33.37 -4.05
N GLN A 253 -10.63 -33.64 -3.83
CA GLN A 253 -11.16 -35.00 -3.87
C GLN A 253 -11.68 -35.28 -5.26
N ASP A 254 -11.01 -36.26 -5.88
CA ASP A 254 -11.35 -36.89 -7.14
C ASP A 254 -12.81 -37.38 -7.13
N MET A 255 -13.61 -36.89 -8.07
CA MET A 255 -14.89 -37.51 -8.42
C MET A 255 -14.61 -38.69 -9.35
N ASP A 256 -14.65 -39.89 -8.77
CA ASP A 256 -14.73 -41.14 -9.54
C ASP A 256 -16.17 -41.36 -10.01
N HIS A 257 -16.29 -41.61 -11.32
CA HIS A 257 -17.54 -41.91 -12.00
C HIS A 257 -17.83 -43.41 -11.85
N GLY A 258 -18.96 -43.74 -11.19
CA GLY A 258 -19.52 -45.09 -11.15
C GLY A 258 -20.99 -45.07 -11.53
N GLU A 259 -21.26 -45.46 -12.77
CA GLU A 259 -22.57 -45.81 -13.35
C GLU A 259 -23.19 -47.08 -12.72
N GLU A 260 -24.50 -47.24 -12.98
CA GLU A 260 -25.36 -48.44 -12.87
C GLU A 260 -25.82 -48.81 -11.45
N ASP A 261 -27.10 -49.03 -11.13
CA ASP A 261 -28.33 -49.36 -11.87
C ASP A 261 -29.56 -48.91 -11.05
#